data_AF-A0A6M3ISA9-F1
#
_entry.id   AF-A0A6M3ISA9-F1
#
_cell.length_a   1.000
_cell.length_b   1.000
_cell.length_c   1.000
_cell.angle_alpha   90.00
_cell.angle_beta   90.00
_cell.angle_gamma   90.00
#
_symmetry.space_group_name_H-M   'P 1'
#
loop_
_entity.id
_entity.type
_entity.pdbx_description
1 polymer ?
#
loop_
_entity_poly.entity_id
_entity_poly.type
_entity_poly.pdbx_seq_one_letter_code
_entity_poly.pdbx_strand_id
1 'polypeptide(L)'
;MKVSDPGYVYELEDGMHLIFMKKENSELVHIGTTNEEVIEVLINRLEYLQIKLPCEENGWAVSKLKDALDWLRRRTKKRVEQGIEGNTELNHK
;
A
#
# COMPACT_ATOMS: atom_id res chain seq x y z
N MET A 1 17.60 3.42 -4.46
CA MET A 1 16.44 4.35 -4.55
C MET A 1 16.90 5.80 -4.66
N LYS A 2 16.73 6.43 -5.83
CA LYS A 2 16.66 7.90 -5.97
C LYS A 2 15.21 8.28 -6.26
N VAL A 3 14.76 9.43 -5.76
CA VAL A 3 13.48 10.04 -6.11
C VAL A 3 13.77 11.34 -6.86
N SER A 4 13.05 11.59 -7.95
CA SER A 4 13.13 12.84 -8.70
C SER A 4 11.78 13.14 -9.36
N ASP A 5 10.96 13.90 -8.63
CA ASP A 5 9.86 14.73 -9.14
C ASP A 5 8.62 14.02 -9.78
N PRO A 6 7.50 14.75 -10.02
CA PRO A 6 6.18 14.16 -9.80
C PRO A 6 5.67 13.32 -10.98
N GLY A 7 5.43 12.03 -10.70
CA GLY A 7 4.82 11.08 -11.62
C GLY A 7 5.00 9.62 -11.17
N TYR A 8 6.06 9.33 -10.40
CA TYR A 8 6.36 8.11 -9.63
C TYR A 8 7.08 6.92 -10.34
N VAL A 9 8.41 6.83 -10.14
CA VAL A 9 9.29 5.69 -10.53
C VAL A 9 9.78 4.92 -9.29
N TYR A 10 10.06 3.61 -9.43
CA TYR A 10 10.17 2.69 -8.30
C TYR A 10 10.82 1.30 -8.69
N GLU A 11 11.98 0.88 -8.15
CA GLU A 11 12.75 -0.33 -8.59
C GLU A 11 13.41 -1.15 -7.45
N LEU A 12 13.38 -2.50 -7.50
CA LEU A 12 13.99 -3.39 -6.48
C LEU A 12 15.48 -3.70 -6.75
N GLU A 13 16.34 -3.54 -5.72
CA GLU A 13 17.69 -4.11 -5.67
C GLU A 13 17.87 -5.05 -4.45
N ASP A 14 18.76 -6.03 -4.63
CA ASP A 14 19.41 -6.89 -3.62
C ASP A 14 18.59 -7.33 -2.38
N GLY A 15 17.38 -7.82 -2.61
CA GLY A 15 16.70 -8.78 -1.72
C GLY A 15 15.73 -8.25 -0.66
N MET A 16 15.58 -6.93 -0.44
CA MET A 16 14.64 -6.40 0.58
C MET A 16 13.87 -5.11 0.20
N HIS A 17 13.74 -4.80 -1.09
CA HIS A 17 12.87 -3.71 -1.59
C HIS A 17 11.60 -4.26 -2.27
N LEU A 18 10.58 -3.43 -2.53
CA LEU A 18 9.35 -3.82 -3.26
C LEU A 18 8.66 -2.55 -3.80
N ILE A 19 8.60 -2.37 -5.13
CA ILE A 19 8.34 -1.04 -5.72
C ILE A 19 7.73 -1.05 -7.17
N PHE A 20 6.96 0.00 -7.58
CA PHE A 20 5.89 -0.02 -8.62
C PHE A 20 5.83 1.16 -9.68
N MET A 21 6.66 1.22 -10.75
CA MET A 21 6.82 2.39 -11.71
C MET A 21 5.66 2.83 -12.65
N LYS A 22 5.19 4.08 -12.58
CA LYS A 22 4.36 4.74 -13.62
C LYS A 22 5.19 4.99 -14.92
N LYS A 23 4.82 4.55 -16.16
CA LYS A 23 5.62 4.69 -17.45
C LYS A 23 4.98 5.13 -18.85
N GLU A 24 4.87 6.44 -19.20
CA GLU A 24 4.25 7.15 -20.40
C GLU A 24 5.30 7.55 -21.42
N ASN A 25 5.17 7.28 -22.73
CA ASN A 25 6.16 7.72 -23.74
C ASN A 25 7.62 7.27 -23.43
N SER A 26 7.81 6.27 -22.57
CA SER A 26 9.07 5.87 -21.89
C SER A 26 9.48 6.73 -20.66
N GLU A 27 8.71 7.78 -20.39
CA GLU A 27 8.52 8.61 -19.18
C GLU A 27 7.43 7.99 -18.20
N LEU A 28 6.23 8.54 -17.83
CA LEU A 28 5.25 8.02 -16.76
C LEU A 28 3.62 8.13 -16.89
N VAL A 29 2.59 7.26 -17.25
CA VAL A 29 2.16 5.79 -17.50
C VAL A 29 1.55 5.08 -16.29
N HIS A 30 1.76 3.77 -16.10
CA HIS A 30 1.15 3.04 -14.97
C HIS A 30 1.82 1.69 -14.65
N ILE A 31 2.53 1.68 -13.54
CA ILE A 31 2.47 0.65 -12.50
C ILE A 31 2.11 1.44 -11.23
N GLY A 32 1.49 0.77 -10.28
CA GLY A 32 1.17 1.29 -8.97
C GLY A 32 0.79 0.14 -8.07
N THR A 33 0.44 0.47 -6.84
CA THR A 33 -0.01 -0.46 -5.81
C THR A 33 -1.17 0.20 -5.09
N THR A 34 -2.16 -0.58 -4.70
CA THR A 34 -3.21 -0.12 -3.79
C THR A 34 -2.59 0.25 -2.44
N ASN A 35 -3.22 1.17 -1.71
CA ASN A 35 -2.75 1.49 -0.35
C ASN A 35 -2.85 0.25 0.55
N GLU A 36 -3.85 -0.58 0.29
CA GLU A 36 -4.09 -1.89 0.85
C GLU A 36 -2.86 -2.82 0.69
N GLU A 37 -2.34 -3.03 -0.53
CA GLU A 37 -1.13 -3.83 -0.78
C GLU A 37 0.14 -3.25 -0.14
N VAL A 38 0.32 -1.91 -0.15
CA VAL A 38 1.45 -1.26 0.56
C VAL A 38 1.42 -1.60 2.05
N ILE A 39 0.24 -1.55 2.65
CA ILE A 39 0.06 -1.84 4.07
C ILE A 39 0.30 -3.33 4.36
N GLU A 40 -0.11 -4.24 3.47
CA GLU A 40 0.20 -5.68 3.59
C GLU A 40 1.71 -5.96 3.55
N VAL A 41 2.46 -5.30 2.66
CA VAL A 41 3.93 -5.39 2.61
C VAL A 41 4.58 -4.84 3.88
N LEU A 42 4.08 -3.73 4.42
CA LEU A 42 4.57 -3.17 5.69
C LEU A 42 4.28 -4.08 6.88
N ILE A 43 3.08 -4.66 6.95
CA ILE A 43 2.71 -5.65 7.98
C ILE A 43 3.68 -6.83 7.94
N ASN A 44 3.88 -7.46 6.77
CA ASN A 44 4.75 -8.62 6.62
C ASN A 44 6.20 -8.33 7.07
N ARG A 45 6.74 -7.16 6.68
CA ARG A 45 8.09 -6.72 7.09
C ARG A 45 8.22 -6.49 8.60
N LEU A 46 7.19 -5.91 9.22
CA LEU A 46 7.20 -5.63 10.66
C LEU A 46 6.93 -6.89 11.50
N GLU A 47 6.12 -7.84 11.02
CA GLU A 47 5.96 -9.15 11.65
C GLU A 47 7.27 -9.96 11.59
N TYR A 48 7.96 -9.96 10.44
CA TYR A 48 9.29 -10.55 10.31
C TYR A 48 10.32 -9.87 11.22
N LEU A 49 10.29 -8.54 11.33
CA LEU A 49 11.15 -7.80 12.24
C LEU A 49 10.83 -8.14 13.70
N GLN A 50 9.56 -8.25 14.09
CA GLN A 50 9.14 -8.62 15.45
C GLN A 50 9.59 -10.02 15.86
N ILE A 51 9.72 -10.95 14.92
CA ILE A 51 10.28 -12.30 15.16
C ILE A 51 11.82 -12.23 15.39
N LYS A 52 12.53 -11.30 14.73
CA LYS A 52 14.00 -11.17 14.84
C LYS A 52 14.47 -10.25 15.96
N LEU A 53 13.83 -9.10 16.12
CA LEU A 53 14.05 -8.08 17.15
C LEU A 53 12.68 -7.71 17.74
N PRO A 54 12.18 -8.48 18.73
CA PRO A 54 10.90 -8.18 19.37
C PRO A 54 10.97 -6.88 20.18
N CYS A 55 10.06 -5.96 19.92
CA CYS A 55 9.82 -4.76 20.74
C CYS A 55 8.32 -4.41 20.79
N GLU A 56 7.91 -3.46 21.61
CA GLU A 56 6.48 -3.09 21.71
C GLU A 56 6.02 -2.26 20.51
N GLU A 57 6.87 -1.37 20.03
CA GLU A 57 6.60 -0.43 18.94
C GLU A 57 6.29 -1.15 17.62
N ASN A 58 7.04 -2.21 17.31
CA ASN A 58 6.77 -3.10 16.16
C ASN A 58 5.37 -3.74 16.27
N GLY A 59 5.01 -4.25 17.45
CA GLY A 59 3.69 -4.83 17.72
C GLY A 59 2.56 -3.83 17.56
N TRP A 60 2.73 -2.62 18.10
CA TRP A 60 1.78 -1.51 17.94
C TRP A 60 1.66 -1.07 16.47
N ALA A 61 2.77 -0.97 15.73
CA ALA A 61 2.76 -0.64 14.31
C ALA A 61 2.01 -1.68 13.47
N VAL A 62 2.26 -2.98 13.68
CA VAL A 62 1.51 -4.07 13.04
C VAL A 62 0.01 -3.99 13.35
N SER A 63 -0.36 -3.71 14.60
CA SER A 63 -1.77 -3.53 15.00
C SER A 63 -2.42 -2.37 14.25
N LYS A 64 -1.81 -1.18 14.22
CA LYS A 64 -2.41 -0.01 13.57
C LYS A 64 -2.46 -0.13 12.05
N LEU A 65 -1.50 -0.81 11.43
CA LEU A 65 -1.52 -1.12 10.00
C LEU A 65 -2.65 -2.12 9.67
N LYS A 66 -2.88 -3.14 10.50
CA LYS A 66 -4.02 -4.05 10.34
C LYS A 66 -5.36 -3.33 10.50
N ASP A 67 -5.50 -2.46 11.49
CA ASP A 67 -6.70 -1.61 11.64
C ASP A 67 -6.97 -0.77 10.37
N ALA A 68 -5.93 -0.15 9.81
CA ALA A 68 -6.02 0.68 8.62
C ALA A 68 -6.41 -0.14 7.36
N LEU A 69 -5.78 -1.29 7.16
CA LEU A 69 -6.10 -2.23 6.07
C LEU A 69 -7.57 -2.67 6.12
N ASP A 70 -8.06 -3.01 7.31
CA ASP A 70 -9.44 -3.41 7.52
C ASP A 70 -10.43 -2.28 7.20
N TRP A 71 -10.12 -1.03 7.59
CA TRP A 71 -10.95 0.13 7.22
C TRP A 71 -10.97 0.40 5.71
N LEU A 72 -9.83 0.28 5.03
CA LEU A 72 -9.75 0.43 3.58
C LEU A 72 -10.54 -0.67 2.86
N ARG A 73 -10.38 -1.94 3.26
CA ARG A 73 -11.16 -3.07 2.74
C ARG A 73 -12.67 -2.92 3.00
N ARG A 74 -13.07 -2.46 4.19
CA ARG A 74 -14.50 -2.16 4.52
C ARG A 74 -15.08 -1.05 3.65
N ARG A 75 -14.32 0.03 3.42
CA ARG A 75 -14.66 1.12 2.48
C ARG A 75 -14.89 0.57 1.08
N THR A 76 -13.94 -0.19 0.55
CA THR A 76 -14.01 -0.78 -0.80
C THR A 76 -15.20 -1.73 -0.92
N LYS A 77 -15.38 -2.65 0.04
CA LYS A 77 -16.56 -3.53 0.13
C LYS A 77 -17.89 -2.75 0.13
N LYS A 78 -18.04 -1.70 0.96
CA LYS A 78 -19.24 -0.85 0.95
C LYS A 78 -19.51 -0.22 -0.42
N ARG A 79 -18.47 0.20 -1.15
CA ARG A 79 -18.60 0.79 -2.49
C ARG A 79 -19.03 -0.25 -3.53
N VAL A 80 -18.54 -1.48 -3.44
CA VAL A 80 -18.99 -2.63 -4.26
C VAL A 80 -20.46 -2.95 -3.98
N GLU A 81 -20.83 -3.11 -2.70
CA GLU A 81 -22.21 -3.40 -2.26
C GLU A 81 -23.22 -2.31 -2.67
N GLN A 82 -22.76 -1.06 -2.82
CA GLN A 82 -23.58 0.08 -3.24
C GLN A 82 -23.50 0.36 -4.76
N GLY A 83 -22.75 -0.44 -5.53
CA GLY A 83 -22.63 -0.31 -7.00
C GLY A 83 -21.86 0.93 -7.47
N ILE A 84 -21.00 1.50 -6.62
CA ILE A 84 -20.28 2.77 -6.85
C ILE A 84 -18.75 2.61 -6.81
N GLU A 85 -18.21 1.40 -6.92
CA GLU A 85 -16.77 1.22 -7.13
C GLU A 85 -16.31 1.94 -8.42
N GLY A 86 -15.10 2.50 -8.42
CA GLY A 86 -14.56 3.32 -9.52
C GLY A 86 -15.16 4.72 -9.69
N ASN A 87 -16.40 4.98 -9.23
CA ASN A 87 -17.04 6.30 -9.37
C ASN A 87 -16.49 7.32 -8.35
N THR A 88 -15.88 8.41 -8.83
CA THR A 88 -15.26 9.45 -8.00
C THR A 88 -16.22 10.52 -7.47
N GLU A 89 -17.43 10.60 -8.02
CA GLU A 89 -18.45 11.62 -7.68
C GLU A 89 -19.38 11.14 -6.54
N LEU A 90 -19.57 9.82 -6.43
CA LEU A 90 -20.45 9.21 -5.44
C LEU A 90 -19.69 8.77 -4.18
N ASN A 91 -20.26 9.08 -3.03
CA ASN A 91 -19.78 8.63 -1.72
C ASN A 91 -20.59 7.46 -1.20
N HIS A 92 -19.92 6.56 -0.48
CA HIS A 92 -20.58 5.44 0.20
C HIS A 92 -21.18 5.91 1.53
N LYS A 93 -22.30 5.30 1.90
CA LYS A 93 -22.97 5.47 3.20
C LYS A 93 -22.48 4.38 4.17
#